data_AF-A0A7X6Q0A1-F1
#
_entry.id   AF-A0A7X6Q0A1-F1
#
_cell.length_a   1.000
_cell.length_b   1.000
_cell.length_c   1.000
_cell.angle_alpha   90.00
_cell.angle_beta   90.00
_cell.angle_gamma   90.00
#
_symmetry.space_group_name_H-M   'P 1'
#
loop_
_entity.id
_entity.type
_entity.pdbx_description
1 polymer ?
#
loop_
_entity_poly.entity_id
_entity_poly.type
_entity_poly.pdbx_seq_one_letter_code
_entity_poly.pdbx_strand_id
1 'polypeptide(L)' 'ILEEAVAEVEARLGSQGRVLIRKSGTEPLIRVMIEGQDQEEIQAYANELVALIDQLSRGEG' A
#
# COMPACT_ATOMS: atom_id res chain seq x y z
N ILE A 1 10.62 0.24 6.54
CA ILE A 1 9.74 1.37 6.16
C ILE A 1 8.52 0.91 5.35
N LEU A 2 8.63 0.54 4.06
CA LEU A 2 7.42 0.12 3.31
C LEU A 2 6.76 -1.12 3.91
N GLU A 3 7.54 -2.15 4.25
CA GLU A 3 7.02 -3.37 4.88
C GLU A 3 6.37 -3.09 6.24
N GLU A 4 6.91 -2.14 7.02
CA GLU A 4 6.33 -1.73 8.31
C GLU A 4 5.00 -0.99 8.12
N ALA A 5 4.93 -0.07 7.15
CA ALA A 5 3.70 0.63 6.82
C ALA A 5 2.61 -0.32 6.32
N VAL A 6 2.98 -1.33 5.52
CA VAL A 6 2.05 -2.39 5.10
C VAL A 6 1.55 -3.18 6.30
N ALA A 7 2.44 -3.61 7.19
CA ALA A 7 2.07 -4.35 8.39
C ALA A 7 1.14 -3.54 9.32
N GLU A 8 1.36 -2.22 9.42
CA GLU A 8 0.49 -1.33 10.20
C GLU A 8 -0.91 -1.23 9.58
N VAL A 9 -1.01 -1.06 8.26
CA VAL A 9 -2.29 -1.06 7.54
C VAL A 9 -3.01 -2.40 7.70
N GLU A 10 -2.30 -3.53 7.54
CA GLU A 10 -2.86 -4.87 7.75
C GLU A 10 -3.38 -5.05 9.19
N ALA A 11 -2.67 -4.51 10.18
CA ALA A 11 -3.12 -4.54 11.57
C ALA A 11 -4.40 -3.71 11.80
N ARG A 12 -4.52 -2.54 11.16
CA ARG A 12 -5.72 -1.69 11.23
C ARG A 12 -6.92 -2.35 10.55
N LEU A 13 -6.70 -2.99 9.41
CA LEU A 13 -7.73 -3.75 8.67
C LEU A 13 -8.20 -5.01 9.40
N GLY A 14 -7.39 -5.53 10.33
CA GLY A 14 -7.69 -6.73 11.10
C GLY A 14 -7.91 -7.95 10.21
N SER A 15 -8.76 -8.88 10.65
CA SER A 15 -9.00 -10.14 9.93
C SER A 15 -9.88 -10.00 8.69
N GLN A 16 -10.41 -8.81 8.40
CA GLN A 16 -11.41 -8.59 7.36
C GLN A 16 -10.89 -7.75 6.18
N GLY A 17 -9.63 -7.35 6.20
CA GLY A 17 -8.98 -6.72 5.08
C GLY A 17 -7.66 -7.38 4.70
N ARG A 18 -7.15 -6.97 3.54
CA ARG A 18 -5.92 -7.50 2.95
C ARG A 18 -5.20 -6.39 2.20
N VAL A 19 -3.88 -6.40 2.25
CA VAL A 19 -3.02 -5.55 1.44
C VAL A 19 -2.22 -6.42 0.47
N LEU A 20 -2.20 -6.03 -0.81
CA LEU A 20 -1.38 -6.68 -1.84
C LEU A 20 -0.58 -5.62 -2.57
N ILE A 21 0.75 -5.73 -2.49
CA ILE A 21 1.68 -4.91 -3.26
C ILE A 21 2.44 -5.83 -4.22
N ARG A 22 2.43 -5.46 -5.50
CA ARG A 22 3.19 -6.17 -6.55
C ARG A 22 3.89 -5.18 -7.46
N LYS A 23 5.17 -5.45 -7.76
CA LYS A 23 5.90 -4.76 -8.82
C LYS A 23 5.49 -5.34 -10.17
N SER A 24 5.31 -4.50 -11.18
CA SER A 24 5.18 -4.97 -12.56
C SER A 24 6.53 -5.50 -13.04
N GLY A 25 6.54 -6.65 -13.71
CA GLY A 25 7.78 -7.28 -14.21
C GLY A 25 8.27 -6.68 -15.53
N THR A 26 7.42 -5.93 -16.23
CA THR A 26 7.69 -5.41 -17.59
C THR A 26 7.53 -3.89 -17.69
N GLU A 27 7.05 -3.23 -16.64
CA GLU A 27 6.80 -1.79 -16.62
C GLU A 27 7.32 -1.20 -15.29
N PRO A 28 7.73 0.08 -15.26
CA PRO A 28 8.17 0.75 -14.03
C PRO A 28 6.96 1.17 -13.17
N LEU A 29 6.12 0.20 -12.81
CA LEU A 29 4.85 0.41 -12.10
C LEU A 29 4.76 -0.50 -10.88
N ILE A 30 4.22 0.05 -9.79
CA ILE A 30 3.85 -0.69 -8.58
C ILE A 30 2.34 -0.66 -8.49
N ARG A 31 1.73 -1.84 -8.28
CA ARG A 31 0.29 -1.98 -8.08
C ARG A 31 0.04 -2.24 -6.60
N VAL A 32 -0.81 -1.41 -6.01
CA VAL A 32 -1.29 -1.51 -4.63
C VAL A 32 -2.78 -1.86 -4.67
N MET A 33 -3.19 -2.86 -3.91
CA MET A 33 -4.58 -3.25 -3.75
C MET A 33 -4.87 -3.42 -2.27
N ILE A 34 -5.98 -2.84 -1.81
CA ILE A 34 -6.45 -2.97 -0.45
C ILE A 34 -7.91 -3.41 -0.49
N GLU A 35 -8.24 -4.41 0.31
CA GLU A 35 -9.61 -4.89 0.53
C GLU A 35 -9.99 -4.65 1.99
N GLY A 36 -11.25 -4.29 2.24
CA GLY A 36 -11.78 -4.02 3.58
C GLY A 36 -13.26 -3.63 3.53
N GLN A 37 -13.88 -3.43 4.70
CA GLN A 37 -15.32 -3.17 4.80
C GLN A 37 -15.69 -1.70 4.59
N ASP A 38 -14.84 -0.79 5.08
CA ASP A 38 -15.07 0.63 4.99
C ASP A 38 -14.30 1.20 3.79
N GLN A 39 -15.04 1.74 2.83
CA GLN A 39 -14.47 2.28 1.61
C GLN A 39 -13.60 3.53 1.85
N GLU A 40 -13.99 4.39 2.78
CA GLU A 40 -13.23 5.62 3.09
C GLU A 40 -11.91 5.25 3.76
N GLU A 41 -11.95 4.28 4.68
CA GLU A 41 -10.78 3.76 5.38
C GLU A 41 -9.76 3.12 4.41
N ILE A 42 -10.21 2.17 3.56
CA ILE A 42 -9.29 1.51 2.62
C ILE A 42 -8.73 2.49 1.59
N GLN A 43 -9.50 3.52 1.21
CA GLN A 43 -9.04 4.55 0.29
C GLN A 43 -7.97 5.43 0.93
N ALA A 44 -8.13 5.79 2.22
CA ALA A 44 -7.12 6.53 2.97
C ALA A 44 -5.81 5.75 3.08
N TYR A 45 -5.88 4.46 3.44
CA TYR A 45 -4.70 3.59 3.51
C TYR A 45 -4.02 3.40 2.16
N ALA A 46 -4.79 3.27 1.08
CA ALA A 46 -4.23 3.16 -0.26
C ALA A 46 -3.43 4.41 -0.63
N ASN A 47 -3.97 5.60 -0.32
CA ASN A 47 -3.30 6.87 -0.58
C ASN A 47 -2.02 7.02 0.26
N GLU A 48 -2.05 6.62 1.53
CA GLU A 48 -0.88 6.62 2.41
C GLU A 48 0.26 5.75 1.85
N LEU A 49 -0.04 4.50 1.49
CA LEU A 49 0.95 3.58 0.92
C LEU A 49 1.49 4.07 -0.42
N VAL A 50 0.62 4.60 -1.29
CA VAL A 50 1.03 5.16 -2.60
C VAL A 50 1.96 6.35 -2.41
N ALA A 51 1.67 7.27 -1.48
CA ALA A 51 2.53 8.42 -1.20
C ALA A 51 3.91 7.98 -0.70
N LEU A 52 3.96 6.98 0.19
CA LEU A 52 5.22 6.42 0.68
C LEU A 52 6.02 5.75 -0.45
N ILE A 53 5.36 4.97 -1.30
CA ILE A 53 6.01 4.31 -2.45
C ILE A 53 6.57 5.36 -3.41
N ASP A 54 5.82 6.42 -3.71
CA ASP A 54 6.27 7.51 -4.58
C ASP A 54 7.51 8.19 -4.00
N GLN A 55 7.52 8.51 -2.70
CA GLN A 55 8.70 9.05 -2.01
C GLN A 55 9.92 8.13 -2.12
N LEU A 56 9.76 6.83 -1.88
CA LEU A 56 10.85 5.85 -1.97
C LEU A 56 11.36 5.70 -3.40
N SER A 57 10.46 5.77 -4.40
CA SER A 57 10.84 5.68 -5.81
C SER A 57 11.59 6.90 -6.34
N ARG A 58 11.39 8.07 -5.71
CA ARG A 58 12.08 9.33 -6.04
C ARG A 58 13.38 9.53 -5.24
N GLY A 59 13.64 8.67 -4.26
CA GLY A 59 14.69 8.81 -3.25
C GLY A 59 15.93 7.94 -3.43
N GLU A 60 16.11 7.29 -4.57
CA GLU A 60 17.39 6.66 -4.97
C GLU A 60 18.03 7.55 -6.04
N GLY A 61 18.70 8.61 -5.60
CA GLY A 61 19.53 9.51 -6.40
C GLY A 61 20.90 9.65 -5.79
#